data_AF-A0A2G9NAF0-F1
#
_entry.id   AF-A0A2G9NAF0-F1
#
_cell.length_a   1.000
_cell.length_b   1.000
_cell.length_c   1.000
_cell.angle_alpha   90.00
_cell.angle_beta   90.00
_cell.angle_gamma   90.00
#
_symmetry.space_group_name_H-M   'P 1'
#
loop_
_entity.id
_entity.type
_entity.pdbx_description
1 polymer ?
#
loop_
_entity_poly.entity_id
_entity_poly.type
_entity_poly.pdbx_seq_one_letter_code
_entity_poly.pdbx_strand_id
1 'polypeptide(L)'
;MFTLFSTPTWFNGYDLLFAAVNLVIALLIAGYSWKIFKINKENKFGYFSFAFILIALAHIFKLMTQGLLYYSPWRSVATQIVAPVVGMAQNGVHYSDIFFRTGFFLSMITMLGAWLLIYFVSQKKSGRLNSYYEISQIGLFVYLVGLISFVSNFKYSVFYLTSSVILGMIVLNYYKNYLNTNKNRNAVKVMSSFMLLLFGNISFIFVFINESLYVIGELFMLLGFLLLLYTHHKVTHK
;
A
#
# COMPACT_ATOMS: atom_id res chain seq x y z
N MET A 1 15.12 13.34 -18.01
CA MET A 1 14.82 13.09 -16.59
C MET A 1 13.54 12.26 -16.54
N PHE A 2 13.59 11.01 -16.07
CA PHE A 2 12.39 10.17 -15.96
C PHE A 2 11.56 10.65 -14.78
N THR A 3 10.49 11.42 -15.01
CA THR A 3 9.49 11.72 -13.97
C THR A 3 8.56 10.53 -13.85
N LEU A 4 8.93 9.58 -12.99
CA LEU A 4 8.15 8.37 -12.73
C LEU A 4 6.79 8.66 -12.06
N PHE A 5 6.58 9.86 -11.50
CA PHE A 5 5.29 10.38 -11.09
C PHE A 5 5.28 11.91 -11.15
N SER A 6 4.09 12.49 -11.35
CA SER A 6 3.85 13.94 -11.31
C SER A 6 3.17 14.29 -10.00
N THR A 7 3.86 15.07 -9.17
CA THR A 7 3.28 15.70 -7.99
C THR A 7 3.29 17.21 -8.22
N PRO A 8 2.21 17.93 -7.88
CA PRO A 8 2.18 19.37 -8.01
C PRO A 8 3.37 19.99 -7.27
N THR A 9 4.05 20.94 -7.91
CA THR A 9 5.27 21.55 -7.36
C THR A 9 5.09 22.15 -5.97
N TRP A 10 3.90 22.69 -5.69
CA TRP A 10 3.53 23.25 -4.39
C TRP A 10 3.28 22.20 -3.29
N PHE A 11 3.04 20.94 -3.67
CA PHE A 11 2.80 19.83 -2.74
C PHE A 11 4.05 18.98 -2.48
N ASN A 12 5.13 19.21 -3.22
CA ASN A 12 6.41 18.53 -3.01
C ASN A 12 6.89 18.73 -1.57
N GLY A 13 7.16 17.63 -0.87
CA GLY A 13 7.60 17.63 0.53
C GLY A 13 6.46 17.53 1.54
N TYR A 14 5.24 18.00 1.21
CA TYR A 14 4.07 17.72 2.04
C TYR A 14 3.62 16.26 1.92
N ASP A 15 3.79 15.66 0.74
CA ASP A 15 3.58 14.23 0.52
C ASP A 15 4.42 13.33 1.46
N LEU A 16 5.65 13.75 1.80
CA LEU A 16 6.47 13.08 2.81
C LEU A 16 5.81 13.10 4.19
N LEU A 17 5.17 14.20 4.58
CA LEU A 17 4.46 14.28 5.85
C LEU A 17 3.28 13.30 5.87
N PHE A 18 2.50 13.22 4.79
CA PHE A 18 1.40 12.27 4.67
C PHE A 18 1.89 10.82 4.73
N ALA A 19 2.97 10.50 4.02
CA ALA A 19 3.58 9.17 4.07
C ALA A 19 4.13 8.83 5.47
N ALA A 20 4.71 9.80 6.19
CA ALA A 20 5.20 9.60 7.55
C ALA A 20 4.05 9.38 8.55
N VAL A 21 2.95 10.12 8.44
CA VAL A 21 1.77 9.90 9.28
C VAL A 21 1.16 8.52 8.99
N ASN A 22 1.02 8.14 7.72
CA ASN A 22 0.53 6.82 7.34
C ASN A 22 1.44 5.69 7.83
N LEU A 23 2.77 5.88 7.79
CA LEU A 23 3.74 4.96 8.38
C LEU A 23 3.49 4.75 9.88
N VAL A 24 3.35 5.82 10.65
CA VAL A 24 3.09 5.74 12.09
C VAL A 24 1.77 5.04 12.36
N ILE A 25 0.71 5.39 11.62
CA ILE A 25 -0.60 4.73 11.76
C ILE A 25 -0.49 3.22 11.46
N ALA A 26 0.21 2.85 10.39
CA ALA A 26 0.39 1.44 10.02
C ALA A 26 1.14 0.66 11.11
N LEU A 27 2.21 1.23 11.67
CA LEU A 27 2.95 0.64 12.79
C LEU A 27 2.09 0.48 14.04
N LEU A 28 1.24 1.47 14.36
CA LEU A 28 0.29 1.37 15.48
C LEU A 28 -0.70 0.22 15.25
N ILE A 29 -1.32 0.13 14.07
CA ILE A 29 -2.26 -0.96 13.75
C ILE A 29 -1.55 -2.32 13.82
N ALA A 30 -0.33 -2.43 13.30
CA ALA A 30 0.49 -3.64 13.41
C ALA A 30 0.74 -4.01 14.88
N GLY A 31 1.19 -3.07 15.71
CA GLY A 31 1.45 -3.29 17.13
C GLY A 31 0.21 -3.77 17.90
N TYR A 32 -0.94 -3.15 17.67
CA TYR A 32 -2.21 -3.57 18.28
C TYR A 32 -2.64 -4.95 17.80
N SER A 33 -2.57 -5.21 16.50
CA SER A 33 -2.95 -6.50 15.90
C SER A 33 -2.06 -7.64 16.42
N TRP A 34 -0.76 -7.39 16.57
CA TRP A 34 0.17 -8.33 17.16
C TRP A 34 -0.12 -8.62 18.63
N LYS A 35 -0.50 -7.59 19.41
CA LYS A 35 -0.93 -7.77 20.80
C LYS A 35 -2.16 -8.66 20.88
N ILE A 36 -3.16 -8.44 20.02
CA ILE A 36 -4.37 -9.29 19.95
C ILE A 36 -4.01 -10.72 19.53
N PHE A 37 -3.09 -10.88 18.58
CA PHE A 37 -2.58 -12.20 18.17
C PHE A 37 -1.98 -12.97 19.35
N LYS A 38 -1.16 -12.31 20.18
CA LYS A 38 -0.58 -12.95 21.38
C LYS A 38 -1.64 -13.38 22.40
N ILE A 39 -2.73 -12.63 22.53
CA ILE A 39 -3.81 -12.90 23.50
C ILE A 39 -4.72 -14.03 22.99
N ASN A 40 -5.23 -13.91 21.76
CA ASN A 40 -6.24 -14.82 21.21
C ASN A 40 -5.64 -16.06 20.53
N LYS A 41 -4.35 -16.04 20.19
CA LYS A 41 -3.63 -17.08 19.43
C LYS A 41 -4.27 -17.43 18.07
N GLU A 42 -5.13 -16.56 17.53
CA GLU A 42 -5.71 -16.74 16.21
C GLU A 42 -4.82 -16.16 15.12
N ASN A 43 -4.33 -17.00 14.20
CA ASN A 43 -3.39 -16.63 13.12
C ASN A 43 -3.88 -15.46 12.25
N LYS A 44 -5.20 -15.24 12.12
CA LYS A 44 -5.77 -14.12 11.36
C LYS A 44 -5.24 -12.76 11.81
N PHE A 45 -5.06 -12.56 13.12
CA PHE A 45 -4.54 -11.32 13.67
C PHE A 45 -3.04 -11.17 13.42
N GLY A 46 -2.31 -12.29 13.39
CA GLY A 46 -0.89 -12.33 13.03
C GLY A 46 -0.66 -11.94 11.57
N TYR A 47 -1.43 -12.51 10.63
CA TYR A 47 -1.36 -12.14 9.21
C TYR A 47 -1.78 -10.69 8.97
N PHE A 48 -2.81 -10.21 9.68
CA PHE A 48 -3.23 -8.81 9.62
C PHE A 48 -2.11 -7.88 10.12
N SER A 49 -1.48 -8.20 11.25
CA SER A 49 -0.31 -7.47 11.74
C SER A 49 0.83 -7.46 10.72
N PHE A 50 1.14 -8.61 10.11
CA PHE A 50 2.20 -8.71 9.12
C PHE A 50 1.90 -7.88 7.87
N ALA A 51 0.64 -7.84 7.42
CA ALA A 51 0.24 -6.97 6.33
C ALA A 51 0.50 -5.48 6.65
N PHE A 52 0.18 -5.01 7.86
CA PHE A 52 0.47 -3.63 8.25
C PHE A 52 1.96 -3.33 8.44
N ILE A 53 2.79 -4.33 8.78
CA ILE A 53 4.25 -4.20 8.72
C ILE A 53 4.72 -4.01 7.28
N LEU A 54 4.15 -4.74 6.31
CA LEU A 54 4.46 -4.55 4.89
C LEU A 54 4.01 -3.17 4.39
N ILE A 55 2.86 -2.65 4.83
CA ILE A 55 2.42 -1.27 4.54
C ILE A 55 3.44 -0.26 5.11
N ALA A 56 3.86 -0.44 6.36
CA ALA A 56 4.87 0.42 6.97
C ALA A 56 6.18 0.37 6.17
N LEU A 57 6.65 -0.81 5.79
CA LEU A 57 7.84 -0.98 4.97
C LEU A 57 7.70 -0.28 3.60
N ALA A 58 6.53 -0.39 2.97
CA ALA A 58 6.23 0.30 1.72
C ALA A 58 6.33 1.82 1.86
N HIS A 59 5.82 2.38 2.97
CA HIS A 59 5.92 3.81 3.27
C HIS A 59 7.36 4.25 3.59
N ILE A 60 8.18 3.41 4.25
CA ILE A 60 9.61 3.69 4.45
C ILE A 60 10.31 3.83 3.10
N PHE A 61 10.12 2.88 2.19
CA PHE A 61 10.72 2.97 0.85
C PHE A 61 10.22 4.19 0.06
N LYS A 62 8.94 4.53 0.18
CA LYS A 62 8.37 5.74 -0.41
C LYS A 62 9.02 7.01 0.17
N LEU A 63 9.15 7.11 1.49
CA LEU A 63 9.80 8.24 2.16
C LEU A 63 11.27 8.39 1.74
N MET A 64 12.01 7.28 1.66
CA MET A 64 13.40 7.31 1.23
C MET A 64 13.54 7.80 -0.22
N THR A 65 12.73 7.27 -1.13
CA THR A 65 12.77 7.64 -2.56
C THR A 65 12.35 9.09 -2.80
N GLN A 66 11.27 9.54 -2.19
CA GLN A 66 10.79 10.92 -2.31
C GLN A 66 11.73 11.90 -1.57
N GLY A 67 12.26 11.51 -0.41
CA GLY A 67 13.22 12.32 0.35
C GLY A 67 14.49 12.60 -0.44
N LEU A 68 14.98 11.62 -1.20
CA LEU A 68 16.13 11.80 -2.09
C LEU A 68 15.85 12.68 -3.31
N LEU A 69 14.60 12.71 -3.78
CA LEU A 69 14.19 13.61 -4.84
C LEU A 69 14.15 15.05 -4.35
N TYR A 70 13.61 15.30 -3.16
CA TYR A 70 13.38 16.66 -2.65
C TYR A 70 14.58 17.27 -1.92
N TYR A 71 15.38 16.47 -1.21
CA TYR A 71 16.48 16.96 -0.38
C TYR A 71 17.86 16.62 -0.97
N SER A 72 18.56 17.66 -1.45
CA SER A 72 19.91 17.57 -2.01
C SER A 72 20.95 16.88 -1.11
N PRO A 73 21.00 17.13 0.22
CA PRO A 73 21.97 16.46 1.11
C PRO A 73 21.82 14.94 1.15
N TRP A 74 20.58 14.43 1.08
CA TRP A 74 20.34 13.00 1.06
C TRP A 74 20.81 12.39 -0.27
N ARG A 75 20.60 13.12 -1.37
CA ARG A 75 21.04 12.70 -2.71
C ARG A 75 22.55 12.51 -2.77
N SER A 76 23.33 13.41 -2.17
CA SER A 76 24.79 13.26 -2.09
C SER A 76 25.23 12.03 -1.30
N VAL A 77 24.59 11.75 -0.15
CA VAL A 77 24.90 10.57 0.67
C VAL A 77 24.56 9.27 -0.06
N ALA A 78 23.39 9.19 -0.69
CA ALA A 78 23.00 8.00 -1.46
C ALA A 78 23.95 7.75 -2.64
N THR A 79 24.40 8.81 -3.31
CA THR A 79 25.37 8.70 -4.41
C THR A 79 26.71 8.13 -3.91
N GLN A 80 27.18 8.54 -2.74
CA GLN A 80 28.41 8.03 -2.13
C GLN A 80 28.31 6.55 -1.73
N ILE A 81 27.13 6.08 -1.28
CA ILE A 81 26.92 4.66 -0.89
C ILE A 81 26.80 3.74 -2.11
N VAL A 82 26.20 4.21 -3.21
CA VAL A 82 25.93 3.40 -4.41
C VAL A 82 27.12 3.37 -5.38
N ALA A 83 27.94 4.43 -5.40
CA ALA A 83 29.12 4.55 -6.27
C ALA A 83 30.10 3.36 -6.24
N PRO A 84 30.41 2.72 -5.08
CA PRO A 84 31.33 1.59 -5.02
C PRO A 84 30.78 0.30 -5.65
N VAL A 85 29.46 0.11 -5.63
CA VAL A 85 28.80 -1.13 -6.09
C VAL A 85 28.50 -1.09 -7.59
N VAL A 86 28.17 0.08 -8.11
CA VAL A 86 27.72 0.26 -9.51
C VAL A 86 28.84 0.80 -10.41
N GLY A 87 29.99 1.17 -9.83
CA GLY A 87 31.12 1.78 -10.52
C GLY A 87 30.91 3.29 -10.77
N MET A 88 32.00 4.02 -11.03
CA MET A 88 31.94 5.44 -11.41
C MET A 88 31.29 5.56 -12.81
N ALA A 89 30.07 6.11 -12.89
CA ALA A 89 29.23 6.15 -14.08
C ALA A 89 29.85 7.12 -15.10
N GLN A 90 30.72 6.60 -15.96
CA GLN A 90 31.28 7.34 -17.09
C GLN A 90 30.24 7.56 -18.22
N ASN A 91 29.06 6.92 -18.17
CA ASN A 91 28.13 6.81 -19.31
C ASN A 91 26.72 7.40 -19.09
N GLY A 92 26.56 8.46 -18.29
CA GLY A 92 25.33 9.27 -18.32
C GLY A 92 24.07 8.67 -17.69
N VAL A 93 24.16 7.54 -16.97
CA VAL A 93 23.08 7.08 -16.08
C VAL A 93 23.29 7.73 -14.72
N HIS A 94 22.40 8.64 -14.32
CA HIS A 94 22.46 9.27 -13.01
C HIS A 94 22.16 8.23 -11.92
N TYR A 95 23.05 8.05 -10.94
CA TYR A 95 22.89 7.10 -9.82
C TYR A 95 21.56 7.20 -9.07
N SER A 96 20.99 8.41 -9.04
CA SER A 96 19.66 8.69 -8.52
C SER A 96 18.59 7.79 -9.15
N ASP A 97 18.73 7.42 -10.41
CA ASP A 97 17.70 6.69 -11.16
C ASP A 97 17.63 5.22 -10.75
N ILE A 98 18.78 4.58 -10.48
CA ILE A 98 18.82 3.19 -10.01
C ILE A 98 18.24 3.12 -8.59
N PHE A 99 18.70 3.99 -7.70
CA PHE A 99 18.18 4.04 -6.33
C PHE A 99 16.66 4.29 -6.35
N PHE A 100 16.21 5.26 -7.14
CA PHE A 100 14.80 5.59 -7.24
C PHE A 100 13.98 4.41 -7.76
N ARG A 101 14.40 3.75 -8.85
CA ARG A 101 13.72 2.58 -9.41
C ARG A 101 13.64 1.42 -8.42
N THR A 102 14.74 1.11 -7.73
CA THR A 102 14.78 0.02 -6.74
C THR A 102 13.89 0.33 -5.54
N GLY A 103 13.99 1.54 -4.97
CA GLY A 103 13.15 1.92 -3.83
C GLY A 103 11.67 1.97 -4.20
N PHE A 104 11.34 2.45 -5.40
CA PHE A 104 9.97 2.46 -5.91
C PHE A 104 9.44 1.04 -6.10
N PHE A 105 10.22 0.14 -6.70
CA PHE A 105 9.87 -1.27 -6.84
C PHE A 105 9.64 -1.95 -5.49
N LEU A 106 10.54 -1.72 -4.52
CA LEU A 106 10.41 -2.26 -3.17
C LEU A 106 9.16 -1.74 -2.47
N SER A 107 8.82 -0.47 -2.63
CA SER A 107 7.56 0.10 -2.15
C SER A 107 6.35 -0.57 -2.80
N MET A 108 6.38 -0.82 -4.10
CA MET A 108 5.28 -1.47 -4.82
C MET A 108 5.06 -2.92 -4.38
N ILE A 109 6.10 -3.74 -4.37
CA ILE A 109 5.98 -5.17 -4.06
C ILE A 109 5.51 -5.38 -2.61
N THR A 110 5.99 -4.55 -1.68
CA THR A 110 5.58 -4.60 -0.27
C THR A 110 4.14 -4.13 -0.09
N MET A 111 3.73 -3.04 -0.74
CA MET A 111 2.35 -2.54 -0.68
C MET A 111 1.35 -3.53 -1.29
N LEU A 112 1.66 -4.11 -2.46
CA LEU A 112 0.81 -5.12 -3.09
C LEU A 112 0.74 -6.40 -2.24
N GLY A 113 1.87 -6.83 -1.68
CA GLY A 113 1.91 -7.94 -0.73
C GLY A 113 1.02 -7.69 0.49
N ALA A 114 1.00 -6.47 1.00
CA ALA A 114 0.11 -6.09 2.09
C ALA A 114 -1.37 -6.15 1.71
N TRP A 115 -1.77 -5.57 0.57
CA TRP A 115 -3.14 -5.64 0.09
C TRP A 115 -3.60 -7.08 -0.12
N LEU A 116 -2.70 -7.92 -0.65
CA LEU A 116 -2.98 -9.34 -0.80
C LEU A 116 -3.24 -10.05 0.53
N LEU A 117 -2.39 -9.82 1.53
CA LEU A 117 -2.56 -10.43 2.84
C LEU A 117 -3.86 -9.96 3.51
N ILE A 118 -4.19 -8.67 3.41
CA ILE A 118 -5.46 -8.13 3.89
C ILE A 118 -6.63 -8.79 3.16
N TYR A 119 -6.53 -8.97 1.84
CA TYR A 119 -7.54 -9.67 1.07
C TYR A 119 -7.74 -11.10 1.58
N PHE A 120 -6.69 -11.89 1.78
CA PHE A 120 -6.80 -13.25 2.32
C PHE A 120 -7.39 -13.28 3.73
N VAL A 121 -6.99 -12.36 4.60
CA VAL A 121 -7.55 -12.24 5.95
C VAL A 121 -9.02 -11.82 5.93
N SER A 122 -9.43 -10.99 4.96
CA SER A 122 -10.82 -10.53 4.82
C SER A 122 -11.79 -11.65 4.42
N GLN A 123 -11.29 -12.75 3.87
CA GLN A 123 -12.12 -13.87 3.46
C GLN A 123 -12.58 -14.67 4.68
N LYS A 124 -13.90 -14.78 4.82
CA LYS A 124 -14.51 -15.62 5.85
C LYS A 124 -14.39 -17.08 5.43
N LYS A 125 -13.87 -17.91 6.34
CA LYS A 125 -13.88 -19.38 6.25
C LYS A 125 -15.31 -19.92 6.45
N SER A 126 -16.31 -19.43 5.71
CA SER A 126 -17.65 -20.02 5.78
C SER A 126 -17.64 -21.30 4.94
N GLY A 127 -17.83 -22.44 5.61
CA GLY A 127 -17.87 -23.75 4.97
C GLY A 127 -18.89 -23.82 3.84
N ARG A 128 -18.41 -23.62 2.61
CA ARG A 128 -18.84 -24.30 1.39
C ARG A 128 -17.84 -23.95 0.30
N LEU A 129 -16.65 -24.50 0.48
CA LEU A 129 -15.53 -24.30 -0.39
C LEU A 129 -15.57 -25.40 -1.46
N ASN A 130 -16.26 -25.14 -2.56
CA ASN A 130 -15.99 -25.92 -3.77
C ASN A 130 -14.55 -25.59 -4.18
N SER A 131 -13.69 -26.61 -4.22
CA SER A 131 -12.25 -26.59 -4.54
C SER A 131 -11.87 -25.66 -5.72
N TYR A 132 -12.79 -25.44 -6.66
CA TYR A 132 -12.63 -24.56 -7.81
C TYR A 132 -12.56 -23.05 -7.50
N TYR A 133 -13.12 -22.57 -6.38
CA TYR A 133 -13.11 -21.14 -6.06
C TYR A 133 -11.75 -20.67 -5.52
N GLU A 134 -11.04 -21.52 -4.76
CA GLU A 134 -9.68 -21.22 -4.26
C GLU A 134 -8.65 -21.25 -5.40
N ILE A 135 -8.76 -22.21 -6.32
CA ILE A 135 -7.85 -22.32 -7.48
C ILE A 135 -8.03 -21.13 -8.43
N SER A 136 -9.26 -20.64 -8.63
CA SER A 136 -9.53 -19.44 -9.44
C SER A 136 -8.92 -18.17 -8.85
N GLN A 137 -8.89 -18.03 -7.53
CA GLN A 137 -8.30 -16.87 -6.86
C GLN A 137 -6.77 -16.92 -6.81
N ILE A 138 -6.19 -18.11 -6.64
CA ILE A 138 -4.74 -18.32 -6.78
C ILE A 138 -4.31 -18.09 -8.25
N GLY A 139 -5.14 -18.49 -9.22
CA GLY A 139 -4.93 -18.19 -10.64
C GLY A 139 -5.00 -16.69 -10.95
N LEU A 140 -5.99 -15.98 -10.40
CA LEU A 140 -6.08 -14.51 -10.52
C LEU A 140 -4.88 -13.82 -9.86
N PHE A 141 -4.39 -14.37 -8.75
CA PHE A 141 -3.19 -13.92 -8.05
C PHE A 141 -1.91 -14.09 -8.87
N VAL A 142 -1.66 -15.29 -9.42
CA VAL A 142 -0.52 -15.55 -10.30
C VAL A 142 -0.61 -14.71 -11.58
N TYR A 143 -1.81 -14.52 -12.10
CA TYR A 143 -2.05 -13.66 -13.26
C TYR A 143 -1.76 -12.19 -12.96
N LEU A 144 -2.25 -11.63 -11.85
CA LEU A 144 -1.99 -10.23 -11.49
C LEU A 144 -0.51 -9.98 -11.18
N VAL A 145 0.16 -10.90 -10.47
CA VAL A 145 1.61 -10.83 -10.20
C VAL A 145 2.41 -11.01 -11.48
N GLY A 146 2.00 -11.91 -12.38
CA GLY A 146 2.59 -12.07 -13.71
C GLY A 146 2.44 -10.83 -14.57
N LEU A 147 1.26 -10.19 -14.55
CA LEU A 147 1.01 -8.93 -15.23
C LEU A 147 1.90 -7.81 -14.65
N ILE A 148 2.06 -7.72 -13.33
CA ILE A 148 2.98 -6.76 -12.69
C ILE A 148 4.43 -7.00 -13.14
N SER A 149 4.91 -8.24 -13.14
CA SER A 149 6.27 -8.59 -13.54
C SER A 149 6.54 -8.41 -15.04
N PHE A 150 5.54 -8.67 -15.89
CA PHE A 150 5.68 -8.63 -17.34
C PHE A 150 5.38 -7.25 -17.94
N VAL A 151 4.44 -6.50 -17.37
CA VAL A 151 4.11 -5.11 -17.75
C VAL A 151 5.05 -4.09 -17.05
N SER A 152 6.09 -4.59 -16.35
CA SER A 152 7.11 -3.83 -15.60
C SER A 152 8.06 -2.99 -16.48
N ASN A 153 7.49 -2.09 -17.28
CA ASN A 153 8.11 -0.81 -17.59
C ASN A 153 7.78 0.26 -16.51
N PHE A 154 7.55 -0.18 -15.25
CA PHE A 154 7.41 0.67 -14.05
C PHE A 154 6.46 1.87 -14.19
N LYS A 155 5.32 1.71 -14.87
CA LYS A 155 4.35 2.79 -14.98
C LYS A 155 3.56 2.90 -13.68
N TYR A 156 3.71 4.04 -13.01
CA TYR A 156 2.99 4.43 -11.79
C TYR A 156 1.50 4.07 -11.85
N SER A 157 0.80 4.42 -12.94
CA SER A 157 -0.64 4.15 -13.10
C SER A 157 -1.02 2.66 -13.08
N VAL A 158 -0.15 1.77 -13.58
CA VAL A 158 -0.43 0.31 -13.60
C VAL A 158 -0.48 -0.24 -12.18
N PHE A 159 0.47 0.18 -11.34
CA PHE A 159 0.48 -0.22 -9.93
C PHE A 159 -0.78 0.20 -9.17
N TYR A 160 -1.23 1.45 -9.34
CA TYR A 160 -2.45 1.93 -8.68
C TYR A 160 -3.71 1.30 -9.26
N LEU A 161 -3.72 0.94 -10.55
CA LEU A 161 -4.81 0.16 -11.14
C LEU A 161 -4.90 -1.22 -10.49
N THR A 162 -3.78 -1.94 -10.39
CA THR A 162 -3.75 -3.26 -9.73
C THR A 162 -4.14 -3.17 -8.25
N SER A 163 -3.61 -2.18 -7.52
CA SER A 163 -3.97 -1.94 -6.13
C SER A 163 -5.46 -1.63 -5.97
N SER A 164 -6.04 -0.85 -6.89
CA SER A 164 -7.48 -0.56 -6.91
C SER A 164 -8.32 -1.82 -7.13
N VAL A 165 -7.90 -2.73 -8.01
CA VAL A 165 -8.61 -4.00 -8.21
C VAL A 165 -8.60 -4.84 -6.93
N ILE A 166 -7.44 -4.98 -6.27
CA ILE A 166 -7.33 -5.76 -5.02
C ILE A 166 -8.15 -5.10 -3.90
N LEU A 167 -8.05 -3.78 -3.74
CA LEU A 167 -8.85 -3.02 -2.77
C LEU A 167 -10.35 -3.12 -3.06
N GLY A 168 -10.77 -3.11 -4.32
CA GLY A 168 -12.15 -3.36 -4.73
C GLY A 168 -12.64 -4.73 -4.27
N MET A 169 -11.82 -5.77 -4.44
CA MET A 169 -12.15 -7.11 -3.92
C MET A 169 -12.23 -7.15 -2.39
N ILE A 170 -11.33 -6.46 -1.68
CA ILE A 170 -11.39 -6.31 -0.21
C ILE A 170 -12.70 -5.66 0.22
N VAL A 171 -13.08 -4.55 -0.43
CA VAL A 171 -14.33 -3.82 -0.15
C VAL A 171 -15.54 -4.74 -0.39
N LEU A 172 -15.57 -5.48 -1.50
CA LEU A 172 -16.66 -6.43 -1.79
C LEU A 172 -16.74 -7.56 -0.75
N ASN A 173 -15.61 -8.07 -0.26
CA ASN A 173 -15.59 -9.08 0.79
C ASN A 173 -16.14 -8.52 2.12
N TYR A 174 -15.73 -7.32 2.52
CA TYR A 174 -16.29 -6.68 3.71
C TYR A 174 -17.77 -6.32 3.56
N TYR A 175 -18.21 -5.95 2.35
CA TYR A 175 -19.63 -5.72 2.04
C TYR A 175 -20.45 -7.01 2.20
N LYS A 176 -19.99 -8.12 1.62
CA LYS A 176 -20.61 -9.45 1.83
C LYS A 176 -20.65 -9.82 3.31
N ASN A 177 -19.56 -9.59 4.05
CA ASN A 177 -19.51 -9.86 5.48
C ASN A 177 -20.49 -9.00 6.29
N TYR A 178 -20.69 -7.74 5.89
CA TYR A 178 -21.68 -6.84 6.49
C TYR A 178 -23.11 -7.35 6.31
N LEU A 179 -23.46 -7.80 5.10
CA LEU A 179 -24.78 -8.39 4.81
C LEU A 179 -25.01 -9.67 5.62
N ASN A 180 -23.98 -10.51 5.76
CA ASN A 180 -24.07 -11.81 6.43
C ASN A 180 -23.97 -11.76 7.97
N THR A 181 -23.62 -10.60 8.56
CA THR A 181 -23.38 -10.46 10.01
C THR A 181 -24.32 -9.43 10.62
N ASN A 182 -25.63 -9.55 10.34
CA ASN A 182 -26.70 -8.70 10.89
C ASN A 182 -26.39 -7.19 10.83
N LYS A 183 -25.72 -6.73 9.75
CA LYS A 183 -25.38 -5.33 9.54
C LYS A 183 -24.53 -4.73 10.69
N ASN A 184 -23.51 -5.45 11.16
CA ASN A 184 -22.60 -4.96 12.18
C ASN A 184 -21.98 -3.59 11.80
N ARG A 185 -22.22 -2.56 12.62
CA ARG A 185 -21.71 -1.19 12.41
C ARG A 185 -20.19 -1.11 12.36
N ASN A 186 -19.46 -2.01 13.04
CA ASN A 186 -18.00 -2.03 12.97
C ASN A 186 -17.51 -2.53 11.60
N ALA A 187 -18.21 -3.49 10.99
CA ALA A 187 -17.87 -3.98 9.65
C ALA A 187 -18.04 -2.88 8.59
N VAL A 188 -19.07 -2.03 8.72
CA VAL A 188 -19.25 -0.85 7.84
C VAL A 188 -18.07 0.09 7.94
N LYS A 189 -17.57 0.38 9.15
CA LYS A 189 -16.44 1.31 9.31
C LYS A 189 -15.15 0.79 8.69
N VAL A 190 -14.87 -0.50 8.83
CA VAL A 190 -13.72 -1.14 8.16
C VAL A 190 -13.91 -1.08 6.64
N MET A 191 -15.10 -1.41 6.14
CA MET A 191 -15.42 -1.32 4.71
C MET A 191 -15.25 0.12 4.18
N SER A 192 -15.78 1.12 4.87
CA SER A 192 -15.64 2.54 4.52
C SER A 192 -14.18 2.97 4.51
N SER A 193 -13.35 2.45 5.41
CA SER A 193 -11.91 2.73 5.42
C SER A 193 -11.25 2.21 4.13
N PHE A 194 -11.54 0.96 3.74
CA PHE A 194 -11.03 0.39 2.49
C PHE A 194 -11.63 1.06 1.23
N MET A 195 -12.85 1.58 1.30
CA MET A 195 -13.41 2.41 0.22
C MET A 195 -12.64 3.73 0.06
N LEU A 196 -12.27 4.39 1.16
CA LEU A 196 -11.43 5.60 1.08
C LEU A 196 -10.06 5.26 0.47
N LEU A 197 -9.41 4.17 0.90
CA LEU A 197 -8.16 3.71 0.31
C LEU A 197 -8.31 3.40 -1.20
N LEU A 198 -9.42 2.77 -1.59
CA LEU A 198 -9.75 2.50 -3.00
C LEU A 198 -9.89 3.80 -3.80
N PHE A 199 -10.65 4.78 -3.32
CA PHE A 199 -10.77 6.07 -3.98
C PHE A 199 -9.45 6.82 -4.07
N GLY A 200 -8.59 6.68 -3.06
CA GLY A 200 -7.21 7.18 -3.12
C GLY A 200 -6.43 6.57 -4.28
N ASN A 201 -6.46 5.24 -4.39
CA ASN A 201 -5.78 4.52 -5.48
C ASN A 201 -6.35 4.86 -6.86
N ILE A 202 -7.67 4.97 -7.00
CA ILE A 202 -8.30 5.41 -8.25
C ILE A 202 -7.86 6.83 -8.62
N SER A 203 -7.76 7.74 -7.65
CA SER A 203 -7.28 9.11 -7.90
C SER A 203 -5.85 9.11 -8.43
N PHE A 204 -4.98 8.26 -7.87
CA PHE A 204 -3.59 8.11 -8.35
C PHE A 204 -3.49 7.59 -9.79
N ILE A 205 -4.42 6.76 -10.26
CA ILE A 205 -4.43 6.31 -11.66
C ILE A 205 -4.51 7.49 -12.62
N PHE A 206 -5.34 8.48 -12.30
CA PHE A 206 -5.69 9.62 -13.16
C PHE A 206 -4.79 10.85 -12.98
N VAL A 207 -3.69 10.75 -12.22
CA VAL A 207 -2.74 11.86 -12.02
C VAL A 207 -2.17 12.41 -13.33
N PHE A 208 -2.09 11.59 -14.38
CA PHE A 208 -1.66 12.04 -15.71
C PHE A 208 -2.63 13.03 -16.38
N ILE A 209 -3.89 13.09 -15.94
CA ILE A 209 -4.90 14.04 -16.43
C ILE A 209 -4.79 15.35 -15.63
N ASN A 210 -4.67 15.26 -14.31
CA ASN A 210 -4.57 16.40 -13.42
C ASN A 210 -3.73 16.05 -12.20
N GLU A 211 -2.62 16.75 -12.02
CA GLU A 211 -1.69 16.52 -10.91
C GLU A 211 -2.35 16.73 -9.52
N SER A 212 -3.41 17.54 -9.44
CA SER A 212 -4.16 17.78 -8.20
C SER A 212 -4.83 16.51 -7.66
N LEU A 213 -5.10 15.53 -8.53
CA LEU A 213 -5.65 14.23 -8.14
C LEU A 213 -4.66 13.44 -7.26
N TYR A 214 -3.37 13.74 -7.33
CA TYR A 214 -2.37 13.18 -6.41
C TYR A 214 -2.67 13.58 -4.96
N VAL A 215 -2.97 14.86 -4.72
CA VAL A 215 -3.25 15.39 -3.39
C VAL A 215 -4.55 14.80 -2.84
N ILE A 216 -5.57 14.70 -3.69
CA ILE A 216 -6.84 14.05 -3.35
C ILE A 216 -6.60 12.59 -2.99
N GLY A 217 -5.73 11.90 -3.75
CA GLY A 217 -5.30 10.54 -3.48
C GLY A 217 -4.67 10.38 -2.10
N GLU A 218 -3.68 11.21 -1.77
CA GLU A 218 -2.99 11.21 -0.46
C GLU A 218 -3.97 11.51 0.69
N LEU A 219 -4.89 12.45 0.50
CA LEU A 219 -5.91 12.79 1.50
C LEU A 219 -6.86 11.63 1.76
N PHE A 220 -7.35 10.95 0.72
CA PHE A 220 -8.17 9.75 0.87
C PHE A 220 -7.43 8.61 1.54
N MET A 221 -6.15 8.41 1.19
CA MET A 221 -5.30 7.40 1.84
C MET A 221 -5.18 7.67 3.35
N LEU A 222 -4.86 8.91 3.72
CA LEU A 222 -4.73 9.31 5.12
C LEU A 222 -6.04 9.13 5.89
N LEU A 223 -7.16 9.61 5.35
CA LEU A 223 -8.48 9.43 5.98
C LEU A 223 -8.85 7.95 6.12
N GLY A 224 -8.52 7.12 5.11
CA GLY A 224 -8.72 5.68 5.16
C GLY A 224 -7.93 5.02 6.29
N PHE A 225 -6.64 5.34 6.43
CA PHE A 225 -5.80 4.83 7.52
C PHE A 225 -6.25 5.30 8.90
N LEU A 226 -6.62 6.58 9.05
CA LEU A 226 -7.15 7.11 10.31
C LEU A 226 -8.46 6.42 10.72
N LEU A 227 -9.36 6.19 9.78
CA LEU A 227 -10.62 5.49 10.06
C LEU A 227 -10.40 4.01 10.43
N LEU A 228 -9.43 3.36 9.78
CA LEU A 228 -8.99 1.99 10.12
C LEU A 228 -8.45 1.93 11.55
N LEU A 229 -7.54 2.84 11.91
CA LEU A 229 -6.97 2.94 13.26
C LEU A 229 -8.04 3.21 14.31
N TYR A 230 -8.92 4.18 14.06
CA TYR A 230 -10.02 4.51 14.97
C TYR A 230 -10.94 3.31 15.20
N THR A 231 -11.26 2.58 14.13
CA THR A 231 -12.12 1.39 14.23
C THR A 231 -11.43 0.28 15.00
N HIS A 232 -10.14 0.08 14.78
CA HIS A 232 -9.36 -0.94 15.48
C HIS A 232 -9.27 -0.64 16.99
N HIS A 233 -8.93 0.60 17.35
CA HIS A 233 -8.89 1.05 18.75
C HIS A 233 -10.23 0.89 19.48
N LYS A 234 -11.35 1.19 18.79
CA LYS A 234 -12.69 1.06 19.40
C LYS A 234 -13.10 -0.38 19.65
N VAL A 235 -12.62 -1.33 18.84
CA VAL A 235 -12.93 -2.75 19.00
C VAL A 235 -12.11 -3.38 20.12
N THR A 236 -10.89 -2.90 20.38
CA THR A 236 -10.03 -3.44 21.45
C THR A 236 -10.39 -2.97 22.86
N HIS A 237 -11.08 -1.84 22.99
CA HIS A 237 -11.47 -1.23 24.27
C HIS A 237 -12.95 -1.47 24.65
N LYS A 238 -13.58 -2.48 24.06
CA LYS A 238 -14.91 -2.99 24.45
C LYS A 238 -14.79 -4.39 25.00
#